data_AF-A0A944Z836-F1
#
_entry.id   AF-A0A944Z836-F1
#
_cell.length_a   1.000
_cell.length_b   1.000
_cell.length_c   1.000
_cell.angle_alpha   90.00
_cell.angle_beta   90.00
_cell.angle_gamma   90.00
#
_symmetry.space_group_name_H-M   'P 1'
#
loop_
_entity.id
_entity.type
_entity.pdbx_description
1 polymer ?
#
loop_
_entity_poly.entity_id
_entity_poly.type
_entity_poly.pdbx_seq_one_letter_code
_entity_poly.pdbx_strand_id
1 'polypeptide(L)'
;MRRIIFCILFSTVLIPLIFVSSGCTTVGPSFTKSPIPDNKAIVYVYRLKTRSAGGLKGYVVLANGRRVANLCNDCYIPYITRAGLTEFKSRAEYTSSVKTYIEAGKTYYLRLDVKKGASVGRPDLKFVDAATGEQEIAMCTLTVE
;
A
#
# COMPACT_ATOMS: atom_id res chain seq x y z
N MET A 1 -6.48 -42.76 -64.36
CA MET A 1 -7.64 -43.24 -63.55
C MET A 1 -7.63 -42.44 -62.26
N ARG A 2 -8.33 -41.30 -62.16
CA ARG A 2 -9.76 -41.08 -61.80
C ARG A 2 -10.02 -41.20 -60.28
N ARG A 3 -10.13 -40.02 -59.64
CA ARG A 3 -10.91 -39.64 -58.43
C ARG A 3 -10.33 -40.12 -57.08
N ILE A 4 -10.20 -39.28 -56.04
CA ILE A 4 -11.24 -38.67 -55.18
C ILE A 4 -10.53 -37.54 -54.39
N ILE A 5 -10.84 -36.24 -54.51
CA ILE A 5 -12.00 -35.49 -54.00
C ILE A 5 -12.01 -35.33 -52.45
N PHE A 6 -12.14 -34.07 -52.01
CA PHE A 6 -12.52 -33.57 -50.68
C PHE A 6 -11.48 -33.62 -49.54
N CYS A 7 -10.79 -32.49 -49.32
CA CYS A 7 -10.60 -31.86 -48.00
C CYS A 7 -10.11 -30.41 -48.17
N ILE A 8 -10.82 -29.65 -49.01
CA ILE A 8 -10.80 -28.18 -48.94
C ILE A 8 -12.02 -27.83 -48.10
N LEU A 9 -11.79 -27.23 -46.93
CA LEU A 9 -12.68 -26.50 -46.00
C LEU A 9 -12.34 -26.92 -44.56
N PHE A 10 -12.28 -25.92 -43.66
CA PHE A 10 -11.61 -25.87 -42.33
C PHE A 10 -10.13 -25.46 -42.43
N SER A 11 -9.65 -24.35 -41.89
CA SER A 11 -10.25 -23.39 -40.97
C SER A 11 -9.50 -22.08 -41.13
N THR A 12 -10.26 -21.09 -41.58
CA THR A 12 -10.14 -19.65 -41.37
C THR A 12 -9.13 -19.18 -40.30
N VAL A 13 -8.25 -18.28 -40.74
CA VAL A 13 -7.80 -17.06 -40.05
C VAL A 13 -6.95 -17.27 -38.78
N LEU A 14 -5.63 -17.16 -38.97
CA LEU A 14 -4.66 -16.91 -37.91
C LEU A 14 -4.86 -15.47 -37.39
N ILE A 15 -5.72 -15.29 -36.39
CA ILE A 15 -5.89 -14.01 -35.69
C ILE A 15 -4.69 -13.84 -34.74
N PRO A 16 -3.82 -12.83 -34.91
CA PRO A 16 -2.87 -12.50 -33.86
C PRO A 16 -3.68 -11.93 -32.70
N LEU A 17 -3.83 -12.71 -31.64
CA LEU A 17 -4.43 -12.27 -30.40
C LEU A 17 -3.46 -11.26 -29.76
N ILE A 18 -3.59 -9.99 -30.15
CA ILE A 18 -2.88 -8.88 -29.55
C ILE A 18 -3.43 -8.74 -28.12
N PHE A 19 -2.75 -9.38 -27.17
CA PHE A 19 -2.92 -9.13 -25.74
C PHE A 19 -2.40 -7.71 -25.46
N VAL A 20 -3.23 -6.70 -25.70
CA VAL A 20 -3.01 -5.35 -25.18
C VAL A 20 -3.41 -5.39 -23.70
N SER A 21 -2.49 -5.80 -22.84
CA SER A 21 -2.65 -5.61 -21.40
C SER A 21 -2.32 -4.15 -21.05
N SER A 22 -3.26 -3.24 -21.33
CA SER A 22 -3.25 -1.90 -20.76
C SER A 22 -3.63 -1.98 -19.29
N GLY A 23 -2.73 -2.54 -18.46
CA GLY A 23 -2.82 -2.41 -17.02
C GLY A 23 -2.44 -0.99 -16.65
N CYS A 24 -3.39 -0.05 -16.71
CA CYS A 24 -3.21 1.23 -16.06
C CYS A 24 -3.18 0.94 -14.55
N THR A 25 -1.99 0.88 -13.97
CA THR A 25 -1.86 0.94 -12.52
C THR A 25 -2.42 2.30 -12.12
N THR A 26 -3.61 2.31 -11.50
CA THR A 26 -4.20 3.51 -10.92
C THR A 26 -3.31 3.92 -9.75
N VAL A 27 -2.36 4.82 -10.02
CA VAL A 27 -1.62 5.53 -8.99
C VAL A 27 -2.61 6.52 -8.36
N GLY A 28 -2.83 6.42 -7.04
CA GLY A 28 -3.73 7.34 -6.34
C GLY A 28 -3.20 8.78 -6.35
N PRO A 29 -4.02 9.77 -5.93
CA PRO A 29 -3.58 11.16 -5.88
C PRO A 29 -2.34 11.32 -4.97
N SER A 30 -1.47 12.27 -5.32
CA SER A 30 -0.34 12.68 -4.48
C SER A 30 -0.81 13.19 -3.12
N PHE A 31 0.08 13.13 -2.13
CA PHE A 31 -0.22 13.57 -0.78
C PHE A 31 -0.83 14.97 -0.73
N THR A 32 -1.99 15.05 -0.08
CA THR A 32 -2.65 16.29 0.31
C THR A 32 -3.01 16.19 1.78
N LYS A 33 -2.67 17.21 2.57
CA LYS A 33 -2.99 17.27 3.99
C LYS A 33 -4.50 17.45 4.16
N SER A 34 -5.15 16.47 4.78
CA SER A 34 -6.55 16.53 5.16
C SER A 34 -6.74 17.42 6.40
N PRO A 35 -7.83 18.20 6.46
CA PRO A 35 -8.21 18.93 7.67
C PRO A 35 -8.54 17.96 8.79
N ILE A 36 -8.15 18.29 10.03
CA ILE A 36 -8.44 17.49 11.22
C ILE A 36 -9.90 17.72 11.61
N PRO A 37 -10.77 16.69 11.65
CA PRO A 37 -12.13 16.86 12.13
C PRO A 37 -12.17 17.17 13.63
N ASP A 38 -13.20 17.88 14.08
CA ASP A 38 -13.40 18.24 15.48
C ASP A 38 -13.30 17.03 16.42
N ASN A 39 -12.60 17.21 17.54
CA ASN A 39 -12.37 16.19 18.57
C ASN A 39 -11.75 14.89 18.06
N LYS A 40 -11.08 14.93 16.90
CA LYS A 40 -10.32 13.81 16.35
C LYS A 40 -8.86 14.18 16.14
N ALA A 41 -8.08 13.19 15.78
CA ALA A 41 -6.70 13.29 15.35
C ALA A 41 -6.56 12.59 14.00
N ILE A 42 -5.50 12.93 13.27
CA ILE A 42 -5.12 12.22 12.04
C ILE A 42 -3.76 11.57 12.26
N VAL A 43 -3.67 10.28 11.98
CA VAL A 43 -2.40 9.57 11.85
C VAL A 43 -2.21 9.24 10.38
N TYR A 44 -1.27 9.89 9.73
CA TYR A 44 -0.86 9.49 8.39
C TYR A 44 0.02 8.25 8.50
N VAL A 45 -0.50 7.13 8.03
CA VAL A 45 0.24 5.87 7.98
C VAL A 45 0.79 5.73 6.57
N TYR A 46 2.11 5.63 6.45
CA TYR A 46 2.76 5.66 5.14
C TYR A 46 3.96 4.72 5.07
N ARG A 47 4.35 4.42 3.83
CA ARG A 47 5.50 3.58 3.52
C ARG A 47 6.24 4.14 2.32
N LEU A 48 7.53 4.37 2.50
CA LEU A 48 8.44 4.73 1.41
C LEU A 48 8.93 3.48 0.69
N LYS A 49 9.25 3.61 -0.59
CA LYS A 49 9.88 2.55 -1.36
C LYS A 49 11.26 2.22 -0.80
N THR A 50 11.45 0.93 -0.52
CA THR A 50 12.77 0.37 -0.20
C THR A 50 13.39 -0.28 -1.43
N ARG A 51 14.72 -0.21 -1.56
CA ARG A 51 15.47 -0.89 -2.64
C ARG A 51 15.65 -2.40 -2.41
N SER A 52 15.08 -2.95 -1.34
CA SER A 52 15.19 -4.37 -0.97
C SER A 52 14.16 -5.26 -1.69
N ALA A 53 14.57 -6.46 -2.11
CA ALA A 53 13.73 -7.44 -2.81
C ALA A 53 12.46 -7.88 -2.03
N GLY A 54 12.48 -7.80 -0.70
CA GLY A 54 11.30 -8.04 0.15
C GLY A 54 10.27 -6.90 0.15
N GLY A 55 10.54 -5.82 -0.58
CA GLY A 55 9.74 -4.61 -0.64
C GLY A 55 8.59 -4.64 -1.65
N LEU A 56 8.47 -5.67 -2.50
CA LEU A 56 7.43 -5.71 -3.54
C LEU A 56 6.03 -6.09 -3.01
N LYS A 57 5.91 -6.61 -1.79
CA LYS A 57 4.62 -6.96 -1.18
C LYS A 57 4.00 -5.78 -0.44
N GLY A 58 2.67 -5.69 -0.45
CA GLY A 58 1.91 -4.83 0.46
C GLY A 58 1.97 -5.35 1.89
N TYR A 59 1.89 -4.46 2.87
CA TYR A 59 1.87 -4.81 4.30
C TYR A 59 0.59 -4.32 4.95
N VAL A 60 -0.13 -5.25 5.58
CA VAL A 60 -1.32 -4.90 6.35
C VAL A 60 -0.93 -4.16 7.62
N VAL A 61 -1.54 -3.00 7.84
CA VAL A 61 -1.45 -2.26 9.11
C VAL A 61 -2.79 -2.35 9.82
N LEU A 62 -2.74 -2.64 11.11
CA LEU A 62 -3.88 -2.70 12.01
C LEU A 62 -3.76 -1.56 13.04
N ALA A 63 -4.88 -0.93 13.39
CA ALA A 63 -5.02 -0.07 14.55
C ALA A 63 -6.03 -0.70 15.52
N ASN A 64 -5.61 -0.94 16.77
CA ASN A 64 -6.41 -1.62 17.79
C ASN A 64 -7.05 -2.93 17.29
N GLY A 65 -6.28 -3.69 16.50
CA GLY A 65 -6.72 -4.97 15.91
C GLY A 65 -7.61 -4.86 14.67
N ARG A 66 -8.05 -3.66 14.28
CA ARG A 66 -8.83 -3.43 13.05
C ARG A 66 -7.91 -3.06 11.90
N ARG A 67 -8.17 -3.60 10.70
CA ARG A 67 -7.42 -3.26 9.49
C ARG A 67 -7.60 -1.79 9.14
N VAL A 68 -6.47 -1.10 8.92
CA VAL A 68 -6.42 0.30 8.47
C VAL A 68 -6.11 0.38 6.99
N ALA A 69 -5.14 -0.41 6.51
CA ALA A 69 -4.76 -0.45 5.10
C ALA A 69 -3.87 -1.65 4.78
N ASN A 70 -3.69 -1.90 3.48
CA ASN A 70 -2.59 -2.70 2.94
C ASN A 70 -1.59 -1.77 2.22
N LEU A 71 -0.49 -1.40 2.88
CA LEU A 71 0.43 -0.37 2.38
C LEU A 71 1.37 -0.90 1.29
N CYS A 72 1.21 -0.38 0.08
CA CYS A 72 2.17 -0.47 -1.02
C CYS A 72 3.41 0.42 -0.79
N ASN A 73 4.39 0.34 -1.70
CA ASN A 73 5.53 1.26 -1.74
C ASN A 73 5.07 2.65 -2.19
N ASP A 74 5.66 3.69 -1.60
CA ASP A 74 5.35 5.10 -1.91
C ASP A 74 3.85 5.42 -1.74
N CYS A 75 3.24 4.81 -0.74
CA CYS A 75 1.81 4.90 -0.47
C CYS A 75 1.54 5.41 0.95
N TYR A 76 0.41 6.11 1.11
CA TYR A 76 -0.08 6.56 2.42
C TYR A 76 -1.59 6.39 2.55
N ILE A 77 -2.07 6.44 3.80
CA ILE A 77 -3.50 6.57 4.14
C ILE A 77 -3.67 7.48 5.37
N PRO A 78 -4.67 8.38 5.40
CA PRO A 78 -5.06 9.08 6.61
C PRO A 78 -5.93 8.19 7.50
N TYR A 79 -5.44 7.85 8.70
CA TYR A 79 -6.24 7.18 9.73
C TYR A 79 -6.78 8.21 10.72
N ILE A 80 -8.08 8.47 10.66
CA ILE A 80 -8.76 9.44 11.53
C ILE A 80 -9.31 8.71 12.76
N THR A 81 -8.91 9.15 13.96
CA THR A 81 -9.31 8.50 15.22
C THR A 81 -9.63 9.51 16.31
N ARG A 82 -10.36 9.08 17.35
CA ARG A 82 -10.50 9.85 18.60
C ARG A 82 -9.20 9.78 19.41
N ALA A 83 -9.06 10.72 20.36
CA ALA A 83 -7.98 10.67 21.33
C ALA A 83 -8.02 9.39 22.17
N GLY A 84 -6.84 8.89 22.56
CA GLY A 84 -6.68 7.71 23.38
C GLY A 84 -5.48 6.84 23.01
N LEU A 85 -5.22 5.83 23.85
CA LEU A 85 -4.16 4.86 23.61
C LEU A 85 -4.51 4.02 22.37
N THR A 86 -3.68 4.12 21.34
CA THR A 86 -3.84 3.37 20.09
C THR A 86 -2.60 2.51 19.85
N GLU A 87 -2.84 1.23 19.57
CA GLU A 87 -1.82 0.28 19.15
C GLU A 87 -1.86 0.09 17.64
N PHE A 88 -0.74 0.34 16.98
CA PHE A 88 -0.54 0.02 15.58
C PHE A 88 0.31 -1.23 15.42
N LYS A 89 -0.13 -2.16 14.57
CA LYS A 89 0.57 -3.42 14.30
C LYS A 89 0.69 -3.69 12.81
N SER A 90 1.80 -4.30 12.42
CA SER A 90 1.95 -4.93 11.11
C SER A 90 2.67 -6.25 11.26
N ARG A 91 2.21 -7.28 10.53
CA ARG A 91 2.73 -8.64 10.63
C ARG A 91 3.09 -9.19 9.26
N ALA A 92 4.30 -9.72 9.18
CA ALA A 92 4.77 -10.57 8.08
C ALA A 92 5.57 -11.73 8.68
N GLU A 93 6.84 -11.89 8.32
CA GLU A 93 7.77 -12.82 9.00
C GLU A 93 7.92 -12.46 10.48
N TYR A 94 7.92 -11.16 10.80
CA TYR A 94 7.92 -10.62 12.16
C TYR A 94 6.71 -9.71 12.37
N THR A 95 6.36 -9.50 13.64
CA THR A 95 5.36 -8.52 14.05
C THR A 95 6.06 -7.28 14.56
N SER A 96 5.74 -6.12 13.99
CA SER A 96 6.06 -4.82 14.59
C SER A 96 4.81 -4.25 15.25
N SER A 97 4.97 -3.70 16.45
CA SER A 97 3.90 -3.08 17.22
C SER A 97 4.41 -1.80 17.87
N VAL A 98 3.64 -0.72 17.76
CA VAL A 98 3.89 0.54 18.46
C VAL A 98 2.61 1.03 19.11
N LYS A 99 2.71 1.46 20.37
CA LYS A 99 1.61 2.05 21.12
C LYS A 99 1.92 3.52 21.37
N THR A 100 0.94 4.38 21.15
CA THR A 100 1.05 5.79 21.51
C THR A 100 -0.29 6.33 22.00
N TYR A 101 -0.25 7.36 22.82
CA TYR A 101 -1.44 8.10 23.20
C TYR A 101 -1.69 9.19 22.14
N ILE A 102 -2.77 9.04 21.39
CA ILE A 102 -3.18 10.00 20.37
C ILE A 102 -3.99 11.11 21.03
N GLU A 103 -3.63 12.36 20.77
CA GLU A 103 -4.33 13.54 21.30
C GLU A 103 -5.21 14.18 20.22
N ALA A 104 -6.37 14.69 20.61
CA ALA A 104 -7.26 15.41 19.70
C ALA A 104 -6.59 16.69 19.17
N GLY A 105 -6.92 17.06 17.92
CA GLY A 105 -6.36 18.24 17.26
C GLY A 105 -4.92 18.06 16.76
N LYS A 106 -4.30 16.87 16.94
CA LYS A 106 -2.94 16.62 16.48
C LYS A 106 -2.88 15.77 15.21
N THR A 107 -1.80 16.00 14.46
CA THR A 107 -1.39 15.17 13.31
C THR A 107 -0.17 14.36 13.71
N TYR A 108 -0.16 13.08 13.35
CA TYR A 108 0.96 12.17 13.57
C TYR A 108 1.38 11.51 12.26
N TYR A 109 2.64 11.11 12.19
CA TYR A 109 3.22 10.41 11.04
C TYR A 109 3.75 9.07 11.50
N LEU A 110 3.12 8.00 11.04
CA LEU A 110 3.49 6.62 11.33
C LEU A 110 4.12 6.01 10.09
N ARG A 111 5.44 5.86 10.12
CA ARG A 111 6.19 5.24 9.03
C ARG A 111 6.24 3.72 9.22
N LEU A 112 5.99 3.00 8.14
CA LEU A 112 6.30 1.58 8.02
C LEU A 112 7.58 1.40 7.18
N ASP A 113 8.67 1.05 7.85
CA ASP A 113 9.87 0.57 7.18
C ASP A 113 9.81 -0.95 6.96
N VAL A 114 10.59 -1.43 6.00
CA VAL A 114 10.71 -2.85 5.69
C VAL A 114 12.19 -3.25 5.74
N LYS A 115 12.57 -3.93 6.81
CA LYS A 115 13.91 -4.51 6.99
C LYS A 115 14.05 -5.79 6.17
N LYS A 116 15.28 -6.17 5.85
CA LYS A 116 15.57 -7.46 5.18
C LYS A 116 15.11 -8.62 6.08
N GLY A 117 14.36 -9.56 5.51
CA GLY A 117 14.06 -10.86 6.12
C GLY A 117 14.61 -12.00 5.28
N ALA A 118 14.32 -13.24 5.66
CA ALA A 118 14.83 -14.43 4.98
C ALA A 118 14.15 -14.61 3.61
N SER A 119 12.81 -14.51 3.60
CA SER A 119 12.00 -14.64 2.38
C SER A 119 11.00 -13.50 2.21
N VAL A 120 10.56 -12.88 3.30
CA VAL A 120 9.63 -11.73 3.31
C VAL A 120 10.25 -10.61 4.14
N GLY A 121 10.07 -9.36 3.72
CA GLY A 121 10.55 -8.22 4.50
C GLY A 121 9.91 -8.16 5.89
N ARG A 122 10.67 -7.65 6.86
CA ARG A 122 10.24 -7.52 8.25
C ARG A 122 9.70 -6.11 8.47
N PRO A 123 8.42 -5.94 8.85
CA PRO A 123 7.85 -4.62 9.09
C PRO A 123 8.53 -3.97 10.31
N ASP A 124 8.66 -2.65 10.27
CA ASP A 124 9.15 -1.83 11.38
C ASP A 124 8.37 -0.52 11.44
N LEU A 125 7.36 -0.48 12.31
CA LEU A 125 6.50 0.68 12.54
C LEU A 125 7.16 1.64 13.53
N LYS A 126 7.22 2.93 13.17
CA LYS A 126 7.72 3.98 14.04
C LYS A 126 7.02 5.31 13.78
N PHE A 127 6.72 6.02 14.86
CA PHE A 127 6.35 7.42 14.75
C PHE A 127 7.60 8.24 14.42
N VAL A 128 7.44 9.20 13.52
CA VAL A 128 8.45 10.21 13.21
C VAL A 128 7.92 11.59 13.61
N ASP A 129 8.83 12.54 13.77
CA ASP A 129 8.45 13.93 14.01
C ASP A 129 7.73 14.54 12.79
N ALA A 130 7.04 15.65 13.03
CA ALA A 130 6.20 16.28 12.01
C ALA A 130 7.00 16.77 10.79
N ALA A 131 8.19 17.34 10.98
CA ALA A 131 8.99 17.88 9.88
C ALA A 131 9.48 16.75 8.97
N THR A 132 10.02 15.68 9.55
CA THR A 132 10.41 14.48 8.82
C THR A 132 9.21 13.85 8.10
N GLY A 133 8.09 13.68 8.81
CA GLY A 133 6.88 13.07 8.27
C GLY A 133 6.30 13.84 7.08
N GLU A 134 6.23 15.17 7.18
CA GLU A 134 5.74 16.05 6.11
C GLU A 134 6.62 15.99 4.86
N GLN A 135 7.94 15.96 5.04
CA GLN A 135 8.88 15.86 3.92
C GLN A 135 8.77 14.49 3.23
N GLU A 136 8.73 13.41 4.01
CA GLU A 136 8.72 12.05 3.48
C GLU A 136 7.41 11.73 2.77
N ILE A 137 6.27 12.06 3.40
CA ILE A 137 4.95 11.72 2.85
C ILE A 137 4.60 12.50 1.59
N ALA A 138 5.25 13.64 1.34
CA ALA A 138 5.05 14.42 0.12
C ALA A 138 5.37 13.62 -1.17
N MET A 139 6.20 12.58 -1.07
CA MET A 139 6.52 11.68 -2.18
C MET A 139 5.51 10.52 -2.33
N CYS A 140 4.57 10.38 -1.40
CA CYS A 140 3.61 9.27 -1.38
C CYS A 140 2.33 9.60 -2.14
N THR A 141 1.64 8.54 -2.54
CA THR A 141 0.32 8.57 -3.17
C THR A 141 -0.71 7.87 -2.31
N LEU A 142 -1.96 8.30 -2.38
CA LEU A 142 -3.02 7.71 -1.57
C LEU A 142 -3.24 6.26 -2.02
N THR A 143 -3.17 5.30 -1.09
CA THR A 143 -3.51 3.91 -1.40
C THR A 143 -5.02 3.77 -1.57
N VAL A 144 -5.44 3.01 -2.58
CA VAL A 144 -6.81 2.50 -2.68
C VAL A 144 -6.91 1.22 -1.85
N GLU A 145 -7.97 1.09 -1.05
CA GLU A 145 -8.27 -0.13 -0.27
C GLU A 145 -8.80 -1.27 -1.16
#